data_AF-A0A6C0CKN4-F1
#
_entry.id   AF-A0A6C0CKN4-F1
#
_cell.length_a   1.000
_cell.length_b   1.000
_cell.length_c   1.000
_cell.angle_alpha   90.00
_cell.angle_beta   90.00
_cell.angle_gamma   90.00
#
_symmetry.space_group_name_H-M   'P 1'
#
loop_
_entity.id
_entity.type
_entity.pdbx_description
1 polymer ?
#
loop_
_entity_poly.entity_id
_entity_poly.type
_entity_poly.pdbx_seq_one_letter_code
_entity_poly.pdbx_strand_id
1 'polypeptide(L)'
;MNERFKYLPDVLVNIILEDHGGIIHREKMVKIKKEIKREGIIKLMKRYNSFKFKDEWGCNEAERIITYFQNCECCERHKKRKPGLFDLISGFVPEYSTKLPKSHLCDCPCRYYCRELCREINDVEVEYDPAIQELEPWEQEELLEFYEYEGGGWYN
;
A
#
# COMPACT_ATOMS: atom_id res chain seq x y z
N MET A 1 50.54 8.58 -1.71
CA MET A 1 49.79 9.61 -0.95
C MET A 1 48.92 10.37 -1.93
N ASN A 2 47.64 10.60 -1.65
CA ASN A 2 46.74 11.32 -2.56
C ASN A 2 47.28 12.74 -2.79
N GLU A 3 47.52 13.15 -4.04
CA GLU A 3 48.19 14.43 -4.36
C GLU A 3 47.49 15.64 -3.74
N ARG A 4 46.18 15.52 -3.48
CA ARG A 4 45.35 16.53 -2.83
C ARG A 4 45.77 16.91 -1.41
N PHE A 5 46.53 16.06 -0.71
CA PHE A 5 46.93 16.29 0.68
C PHE A 5 48.43 16.53 0.88
N LYS A 6 49.20 16.65 -0.22
CA LYS A 6 50.67 16.68 -0.21
C LYS A 6 51.28 17.80 0.65
N TYR A 7 50.55 18.89 0.87
CA TYR A 7 51.03 20.06 1.62
C TYR A 7 50.43 20.19 3.02
N LEU A 8 49.60 19.24 3.45
CA LEU A 8 48.97 19.27 4.77
C LEU A 8 49.80 18.48 5.78
N PRO A 9 49.97 18.99 7.02
CA PRO A 9 50.49 18.20 8.13
C PRO A 9 49.68 16.91 8.33
N ASP A 10 50.35 15.82 8.65
CA ASP A 10 49.73 14.49 8.82
C ASP A 10 48.56 14.50 9.81
N VAL A 11 48.65 15.32 10.87
CA VAL A 11 47.57 15.49 11.86
C VAL A 11 46.28 15.98 11.21
N LEU A 12 46.37 16.97 10.30
CA LEU A 12 45.20 17.49 9.60
C LEU A 12 44.66 16.49 8.58
N VAL A 13 45.55 15.73 7.91
CA VAL A 13 45.13 14.66 6.99
C VAL A 13 44.34 13.59 7.73
N ASN A 14 44.79 13.17 8.91
CA ASN A 14 44.10 12.16 9.72
C ASN A 14 42.71 12.64 10.16
N ILE A 15 42.58 13.90 10.63
CA ILE A 15 41.28 14.47 11.01
C ILE A 15 40.32 14.48 9.81
N ILE A 16 40.79 14.92 8.63
CA ILE A 16 39.96 14.95 7.41
C ILE A 16 39.49 13.54 7.03
N LEU A 17 40.36 12.53 7.13
CA LEU A 17 40.02 11.16 6.79
C LEU A 17 39.04 10.54 7.78
N GLU A 18 39.20 10.82 9.09
CA GLU A 18 38.26 10.38 10.13
C GLU A 18 36.87 10.99 9.92
N ASP A 19 36.80 12.31 9.70
CA ASP A 19 35.53 13.01 9.43
C ASP A 19 34.85 12.48 8.16
N HIS A 20 35.63 12.29 7.09
CA HIS A 20 35.13 11.72 5.85
C HIS A 20 34.59 10.30 6.04
N GLY A 21 35.31 9.46 6.80
CA GLY A 21 34.85 8.13 7.19
C GLY A 21 33.54 8.19 7.96
N GLY A 22 33.42 9.11 8.92
CA GLY A 22 32.20 9.35 9.70
C GLY A 22 31.02 9.80 8.84
N ILE A 23 31.25 10.63 7.82
CA ILE A 23 30.22 11.05 6.85
C ILE A 23 29.74 9.86 6.02
N ILE A 24 30.65 9.11 5.40
CA ILE A 24 30.32 7.92 4.61
C ILE A 24 29.53 6.90 5.45
N HIS A 25 29.96 6.68 6.68
CA HIS A 25 29.29 5.76 7.59
C HIS A 25 27.84 6.21 7.87
N ARG A 26 27.63 7.50 8.14
CA ARG A 26 26.29 8.07 8.34
C ARG A 26 25.39 7.87 7.12
N GLU A 27 25.90 8.13 5.91
CA GLU A 27 25.14 7.91 4.67
C GLU A 27 24.76 6.44 4.47
N LYS A 28 25.70 5.52 4.71
CA LYS A 28 25.44 4.07 4.64
C LYS A 28 24.37 3.66 5.65
N MET A 29 24.45 4.15 6.89
CA MET A 29 23.47 3.83 7.92
C MET A 29 22.07 4.35 7.59
N VAL A 30 21.95 5.52 6.95
CA VAL A 30 20.66 6.03 6.46
C VAL A 30 20.07 5.08 5.42
N LYS A 31 20.87 4.56 4.47
CA LYS A 31 20.41 3.60 3.46
C LYS A 31 19.95 2.29 4.10
N ILE A 32 20.76 1.71 4.98
CA ILE A 32 20.44 0.47 5.70
C ILE A 32 19.14 0.62 6.50
N LYS A 33 18.96 1.74 7.21
CA LYS A 33 17.72 2.01 7.95
C LYS A 33 16.49 2.05 7.03
N LYS A 34 16.60 2.66 5.85
CA LYS A 34 15.51 2.68 4.85
C LYS A 34 15.18 1.28 4.35
N GLU A 35 16.18 0.45 4.09
CA GLU A 35 16.01 -0.94 3.63
C GLU A 35 15.39 -1.84 4.71
N ILE A 36 15.89 -1.78 5.95
CA ILE A 36 15.31 -2.53 7.07
C ILE A 36 13.84 -2.16 7.27
N LYS A 37 13.51 -0.86 7.20
CA LYS A 37 12.12 -0.40 7.29
C LYS A 37 11.27 -0.95 6.14
N ARG A 38 11.81 -0.98 4.92
CA ARG A 38 11.14 -1.58 3.75
C ARG A 38 10.79 -3.03 3.98
N GLU A 39 11.79 -3.82 4.36
CA GLU A 39 11.64 -5.27 4.56
C GLU A 39 10.72 -5.58 5.73
N GLY A 40 10.77 -4.78 6.80
CA GLY A 40 9.83 -4.87 7.91
C GLY A 40 8.38 -4.69 7.47
N ILE A 41 8.08 -3.63 6.72
CA ILE A 41 6.73 -3.38 6.19
C ILE A 41 6.29 -4.50 5.24
N ILE A 42 7.16 -4.95 4.32
CA ILE A 42 6.81 -6.03 3.39
C ILE A 42 6.51 -7.33 4.15
N LYS A 43 7.31 -7.69 5.15
CA LYS A 43 7.07 -8.88 5.98
C LYS A 43 5.77 -8.76 6.78
N LEU A 44 5.49 -7.58 7.33
CA LEU A 44 4.24 -7.29 8.02
C LEU A 44 3.05 -7.54 7.08
N MET A 45 3.04 -6.87 5.92
CA MET A 45 1.94 -6.96 4.96
C MET A 45 1.76 -8.36 4.37
N LYS A 46 2.84 -9.16 4.25
CA LYS A 46 2.75 -10.56 3.79
C LYS A 46 2.19 -11.51 4.85
N ARG A 47 2.41 -11.22 6.14
CA ARG A 47 1.99 -12.09 7.24
C ARG A 47 0.53 -11.89 7.57
N TYR A 48 0.07 -10.67 7.44
CA TYR A 48 -1.28 -10.30 7.80
C TYR A 48 -2.27 -10.81 6.73
N ASN A 49 -3.42 -11.30 7.21
CA ASN A 49 -4.52 -11.78 6.36
C ASN A 49 -5.50 -10.64 6.12
N SER A 50 -5.79 -10.30 4.87
CA SER A 50 -6.77 -9.28 4.49
C SER A 50 -8.07 -9.42 5.32
N PHE A 51 -8.74 -8.30 5.57
CA PHE A 51 -9.95 -8.05 6.38
C PHE A 51 -9.78 -7.78 7.88
N LYS A 52 -8.60 -7.97 8.48
CA LYS A 52 -8.32 -7.65 9.90
C LYS A 52 -7.35 -6.48 10.21
N PHE A 53 -6.95 -5.67 9.22
CA PHE A 53 -5.72 -4.83 9.37
C PHE A 53 -6.03 -3.70 10.33
N LYS A 54 -7.20 -3.10 10.09
CA LYS A 54 -7.77 -2.04 10.91
C LYS A 54 -7.91 -2.49 12.36
N ASP A 55 -8.34 -3.72 12.60
CA ASP A 55 -8.56 -4.24 13.96
C ASP A 55 -7.25 -4.56 14.68
N GLU A 56 -6.27 -5.16 13.99
CA GLU A 56 -5.01 -5.59 14.59
C GLU A 56 -3.99 -4.45 14.75
N TRP A 57 -3.93 -3.53 13.79
CA TRP A 57 -2.87 -2.51 13.68
C TRP A 57 -3.39 -1.07 13.71
N GLY A 58 -4.67 -0.86 13.39
CA GLY A 58 -5.30 0.46 13.40
C GLY A 58 -4.95 1.34 12.20
N CYS A 59 -5.73 2.41 12.04
CA CYS A 59 -5.56 3.39 10.95
C CYS A 59 -4.20 4.10 10.99
N ASN A 60 -3.67 4.38 12.18
CA ASN A 60 -2.38 5.05 12.36
C ASN A 60 -1.21 4.28 11.71
N GLU A 61 -1.25 2.94 11.76
CA GLU A 61 -0.18 2.14 11.15
C GLU A 61 -0.33 2.11 9.62
N ALA A 62 -1.56 2.09 9.10
CA ALA A 62 -1.80 2.24 7.67
C ALA A 62 -1.30 3.59 7.13
N GLU A 63 -1.55 4.69 7.85
CA GLU A 63 -1.02 6.02 7.49
C GLU A 63 0.51 6.03 7.41
N ARG A 64 1.18 5.40 8.38
CA ARG A 64 2.65 5.27 8.39
C ARG A 64 3.17 4.48 7.20
N ILE A 65 2.50 3.38 6.84
CA ILE A 65 2.88 2.54 5.70
C ILE A 65 2.67 3.27 4.38
N ILE A 66 1.53 3.93 4.20
CA ILE A 66 1.25 4.72 2.99
C ILE A 66 2.24 5.87 2.87
N THR A 67 2.51 6.61 3.95
CA THR A 67 3.51 7.69 3.96
C THR A 67 4.91 7.19 3.58
N TYR A 68 5.29 6.00 4.06
CA TYR A 68 6.54 5.36 3.67
C TYR A 68 6.58 5.06 2.17
N PHE A 69 5.52 4.46 1.62
CA PHE A 69 5.47 4.07 0.22
C PHE A 69 5.22 5.22 -0.75
N GLN A 70 4.67 6.36 -0.31
CA GLN A 70 4.54 7.57 -1.15
C GLN A 70 5.88 7.97 -1.74
N ASN A 71 6.92 7.99 -0.91
CA ASN A 71 8.30 8.37 -1.27
C ASN A 71 9.10 7.23 -1.95
N CYS A 72 8.45 6.13 -2.32
CA CYS A 72 9.13 5.02 -2.98
C CYS A 72 9.57 5.40 -4.41
N GLU A 73 10.88 5.32 -4.68
CA GLU A 73 11.53 5.59 -5.98
C GLU A 73 11.34 4.44 -7.01
N CYS A 74 10.21 3.75 -6.96
CA CYS A 74 9.84 2.68 -7.90
C CYS A 74 9.50 3.22 -9.31
N CYS A 75 9.18 2.32 -10.25
CA CYS A 75 8.85 2.68 -11.63
C CYS A 75 7.59 3.57 -11.75
N GLU A 76 7.50 4.34 -12.83
CA GLU A 76 6.38 5.27 -13.09
C GLU A 76 5.01 4.58 -13.09
N ARG A 77 4.94 3.31 -13.51
CA ARG A 77 3.71 2.50 -13.44
C ARG A 77 3.22 2.32 -12.00
N HIS A 78 4.12 2.16 -11.04
CA HIS A 78 3.79 2.02 -9.63
C HIS A 78 3.47 3.35 -8.96
N LYS A 79 3.98 4.47 -9.49
CA LYS A 79 3.55 5.81 -9.07
C LYS A 79 2.15 6.15 -9.61
N LYS A 80 1.81 5.68 -10.81
CA LYS A 80 0.50 5.94 -11.44
C LYS A 80 -0.65 5.32 -10.64
N ARG A 81 -1.62 6.16 -10.25
CA ARG A 81 -2.82 5.76 -9.47
C ARG A 81 -2.44 4.96 -8.20
N LYS A 82 -1.35 5.37 -7.54
CA LYS A 82 -0.99 4.90 -6.21
C LYS A 82 -1.68 5.80 -5.19
N PRO A 83 -2.49 5.25 -4.29
CA PRO A 83 -3.12 6.04 -3.24
C PRO A 83 -2.07 6.72 -2.36
N GLY A 84 -2.31 7.98 -2.03
CA GLY A 84 -1.58 8.73 -1.04
C GLY A 84 -2.29 8.74 0.32
N LEU A 85 -1.67 9.42 1.28
CA LEU A 85 -2.23 9.62 2.61
C LEU A 85 -3.58 10.36 2.55
N PHE A 86 -3.70 11.37 1.69
CA PHE A 86 -4.95 12.10 1.50
C PHE A 86 -6.09 11.17 1.03
N ASP A 87 -5.81 10.30 0.06
CA ASP A 87 -6.80 9.35 -0.46
C ASP A 87 -7.29 8.41 0.66
N LEU A 88 -6.39 7.93 1.52
CA LEU A 88 -6.77 7.11 2.67
C LEU A 88 -7.74 7.87 3.58
N ILE A 89 -7.39 9.10 3.98
CA ILE A 89 -8.16 9.91 4.92
C ILE A 89 -9.52 10.32 4.33
N SER A 90 -9.58 10.54 3.01
CA SER A 90 -10.80 10.97 2.32
C SER A 90 -11.78 9.83 2.01
N GLY A 91 -11.55 8.61 2.51
CA GLY A 91 -12.44 7.49 2.24
C GLY A 91 -12.28 6.87 0.84
N PHE A 92 -11.14 7.08 0.15
CA PHE A 92 -10.95 6.53 -1.19
C PHE A 92 -10.91 4.99 -1.16
N VAL A 93 -11.70 4.35 -2.01
CA VAL A 93 -11.71 2.89 -2.21
C VAL A 93 -11.23 2.58 -3.64
N PRO A 94 -10.02 2.01 -3.81
CA PRO A 94 -9.50 1.66 -5.13
C PRO A 94 -10.25 0.47 -5.77
N GLU A 95 -10.62 0.60 -7.04
CA GLU A 95 -11.25 -0.45 -7.86
C GLU A 95 -10.60 -1.83 -7.70
N TYR A 96 -11.42 -2.86 -7.53
CA TYR A 96 -11.01 -4.27 -7.56
C TYR A 96 -10.50 -4.65 -8.95
N SER A 97 -9.37 -5.35 -9.01
CA SER A 97 -8.80 -5.77 -10.30
C SER A 97 -9.58 -6.95 -10.83
N THR A 98 -10.36 -6.75 -11.89
CA THR A 98 -11.06 -7.83 -12.61
C THR A 98 -10.19 -8.52 -13.65
N LYS A 99 -8.98 -7.98 -13.91
CA LYS A 99 -8.06 -8.48 -14.93
C LYS A 99 -6.86 -9.16 -14.28
N LEU A 100 -6.38 -10.23 -14.91
CA LEU A 100 -5.14 -10.90 -14.52
C LEU A 100 -3.96 -9.91 -14.58
N PRO A 101 -3.04 -9.96 -13.60
CA PRO A 101 -1.89 -9.08 -13.59
C PRO A 101 -1.01 -9.37 -14.80
N LYS A 102 -0.80 -8.35 -15.64
CA LYS A 102 0.22 -8.44 -16.70
C LYS A 102 1.60 -8.57 -16.04
N SER A 103 2.40 -9.53 -16.52
CA SER A 103 3.80 -9.64 -16.11
C SER A 103 4.51 -8.30 -16.32
N HIS A 104 5.39 -7.96 -15.38
CA HIS A 104 6.06 -6.67 -15.35
C HIS A 104 7.45 -6.82 -14.75
N LEU A 105 8.34 -5.90 -15.11
CA LEU A 105 9.76 -5.93 -14.77
C LEU A 105 10.08 -5.49 -13.33
N CYS A 106 9.08 -5.07 -12.54
CA CYS A 106 9.31 -4.44 -11.24
C CYS A 106 8.49 -5.14 -10.16
N ASP A 107 9.15 -5.78 -9.20
CA ASP A 107 8.47 -6.54 -8.14
C ASP A 107 8.14 -5.70 -6.89
N CYS A 108 8.08 -4.37 -7.02
CA CYS A 108 7.81 -3.50 -5.87
C CYS A 108 6.32 -3.57 -5.46
N PRO A 109 5.97 -3.96 -4.23
CA PRO A 109 4.58 -4.12 -3.83
C PRO A 109 3.92 -2.82 -3.35
N CYS A 110 4.61 -1.67 -3.44
CA CYS A 110 4.18 -0.41 -2.84
C CYS A 110 2.77 0.02 -3.28
N ARG A 111 2.46 -0.09 -4.58
CA ARG A 111 1.13 0.27 -5.09
C ARG A 111 0.06 -0.70 -4.63
N TYR A 112 0.40 -1.98 -4.55
CA TYR A 112 -0.52 -3.02 -4.13
C TYR A 112 -0.93 -2.79 -2.66
N TYR A 113 0.05 -2.67 -1.76
CA TYR A 113 -0.23 -2.47 -0.33
C TYR A 113 -0.95 -1.14 -0.03
N CYS A 114 -0.61 -0.04 -0.71
CA CYS A 114 -1.37 1.20 -0.53
C CYS A 114 -2.85 1.03 -0.91
N ARG A 115 -3.15 0.26 -1.95
CA ARG A 115 -4.55 0.02 -2.37
C ARG A 115 -5.27 -0.91 -1.41
N GLU A 116 -4.59 -1.96 -0.97
CA GLU A 116 -5.13 -2.91 0.00
C GLU A 116 -5.52 -2.18 1.29
N LEU A 117 -4.61 -1.38 1.86
CA LEU A 117 -4.90 -0.59 3.07
C LEU A 117 -6.07 0.38 2.90
N CYS A 118 -6.19 1.04 1.74
CA CYS A 118 -7.34 1.90 1.47
C CYS A 118 -8.66 1.12 1.46
N ARG A 119 -8.69 -0.11 0.92
CA ARG A 119 -9.89 -0.95 0.97
C ARG A 119 -10.18 -1.40 2.39
N GLU A 120 -9.19 -1.95 3.09
CA GLU A 120 -9.35 -2.40 4.48
C GLU A 120 -9.92 -1.33 5.42
N ILE A 121 -9.56 -0.06 5.20
CA ILE A 121 -9.97 1.02 6.09
C ILE A 121 -11.30 1.64 5.68
N ASN A 122 -11.51 1.83 4.37
CA ASN A 122 -12.60 2.64 3.83
C ASN A 122 -13.69 1.84 3.13
N ASP A 123 -13.45 0.58 2.76
CA ASP A 123 -14.49 -0.26 2.19
C ASP A 123 -15.40 -0.69 3.33
N VAL A 124 -16.57 -0.06 3.39
CA VAL A 124 -17.58 -0.34 4.41
C VAL A 124 -18.29 -1.61 3.97
N GLU A 125 -18.18 -2.69 4.76
CA GLU A 125 -19.12 -3.80 4.64
C GLU A 125 -20.51 -3.22 4.81
N VAL A 126 -21.32 -3.24 3.75
CA VAL A 126 -22.75 -3.01 3.88
C VAL A 126 -23.26 -4.19 4.68
N GLU A 127 -23.38 -4.01 5.99
CA GLU A 127 -24.05 -4.97 6.86
C GLU A 127 -25.47 -5.11 6.29
N TYR A 128 -25.75 -6.29 5.72
CA TYR A 128 -27.09 -6.62 5.28
C TYR A 128 -27.99 -6.54 6.49
N ASP A 129 -28.81 -5.49 6.57
CA ASP A 129 -29.85 -5.36 7.57
C ASP A 129 -31.14 -6.00 7.01
N PRO A 130 -31.53 -7.20 7.48
CA PRO A 130 -32.76 -7.84 7.03
C PRO A 130 -34.00 -6.98 7.37
N ALA A 131 -33.92 -6.01 8.28
CA ALA A 131 -35.03 -5.15 8.66
C ALA A 131 -35.25 -3.95 7.70
N ILE A 132 -34.35 -3.72 6.75
CA ILE A 132 -34.48 -2.63 5.74
C ILE A 132 -35.27 -3.08 4.50
N GLN A 133 -35.56 -4.37 4.35
CA GLN A 133 -36.50 -4.90 3.35
C GLN A 133 -37.68 -5.61 4.03
N GLU A 134 -38.59 -4.84 4.62
CA GLU A 134 -40.00 -5.21 4.46
C GLU A 134 -40.38 -4.78 3.04
N LEU A 135 -40.04 -5.61 2.04
CA LEU A 135 -40.63 -5.47 0.71
C LEU A 135 -42.13 -5.59 0.89
N GLU A 136 -42.86 -4.55 0.54
CA GLU A 136 -44.30 -4.58 0.61
C GLU A 136 -44.81 -5.74 -0.29
N PRO A 137 -45.92 -6.41 0.04
CA PRO A 137 -46.34 -7.62 -0.66
C PRO A 137 -46.42 -7.50 -2.20
N TRP A 138 -46.70 -6.30 -2.72
CA TRP A 138 -46.72 -6.03 -4.16
C TRP A 138 -45.32 -5.97 -4.80
N GLU A 139 -44.29 -5.55 -4.05
CA GLU A 139 -42.90 -5.54 -4.54
C GLU A 139 -42.35 -6.97 -4.63
N GLN A 140 -42.86 -7.88 -3.79
CA GLN A 140 -42.54 -9.31 -3.85
C GLN A 140 -43.19 -9.98 -5.08
N GLU A 141 -44.44 -9.62 -5.40
CA GLU A 141 -45.12 -10.09 -6.63
C GLU A 141 -44.41 -9.61 -7.89
N GLU A 142 -44.00 -8.34 -7.96
CA GLU A 142 -43.28 -7.78 -9.12
C GLU A 142 -41.91 -8.45 -9.33
N LEU A 143 -41.17 -8.73 -8.25
CA LEU A 143 -39.91 -9.48 -8.29
C LEU A 143 -40.11 -10.94 -8.72
N LEU A 144 -41.18 -11.59 -8.24
CA LEU A 144 -41.54 -12.95 -8.66
C LEU A 144 -41.89 -13.00 -10.15
N GLU A 145 -42.70 -12.07 -10.64
CA GLU A 145 -43.03 -11.97 -12.08
C GLU A 145 -41.77 -11.73 -12.93
N PHE A 146 -40.84 -10.88 -12.46
CA PHE A 146 -39.57 -10.64 -13.15
C PHE A 146 -38.71 -11.91 -13.25
N TYR A 147 -38.58 -12.68 -12.16
CA TYR A 147 -37.80 -13.91 -12.15
C TYR A 147 -38.49 -15.08 -12.87
N GLU A 148 -39.82 -15.14 -12.89
CA GLU A 148 -40.55 -16.11 -13.71
C GLU A 148 -40.39 -15.80 -15.20
N TYR A 149 -40.35 -14.51 -15.56
CA TYR A 149 -40.13 -14.06 -16.93
C TYR A 149 -38.68 -14.30 -17.42
N GLU A 150 -37.67 -14.06 -16.58
CA GLU A 150 -36.26 -14.30 -16.95
C GLU A 150 -35.80 -15.76 -16.73
N GLY A 151 -36.42 -16.48 -15.79
CA GLY A 151 -36.08 -17.86 -15.42
C GLY A 151 -36.60 -18.94 -16.38
N GLY A 152 -37.54 -18.61 -17.26
CA GLY A 152 -38.07 -19.52 -18.29
C GLY A 152 -37.13 -19.80 -19.47
N GLY A 153 -35.96 -19.16 -19.53
CA GLY A 153 -35.05 -19.21 -20.68
C GLY A 153 -33.88 -20.21 -20.59
N TRP A 154 -33.69 -20.91 -19.47
CA TRP A 154 -32.48 -21.73 -19.24
C TRP A 154 -32.74 -23.20 -18.92
N TYR A 155 -33.79 -23.81 -19.48
CA TYR A 155 -33.85 -25.27 -19.67
C TYR A 155 -34.75 -25.59 -20.87
N ASN A 156 -34.18 -25.56 -22.07
CA ASN A 156 -34.59 -26.36 -23.23
C ASN A 156 -33.39 -26.60 -24.14
#